data_AF-A0A6V7HUL4-F1
#
_entry.id   AF-A0A6V7HUL4-F1
#
_cell.length_a   1.000
_cell.length_b   1.000
_cell.length_c   1.000
_cell.angle_alpha   90.00
_cell.angle_beta   90.00
_cell.angle_gamma   90.00
#
_symmetry.space_group_name_H-M   'P 1'
#
loop_
_entity.id
_entity.type
_entity.pdbx_description
1 polymer ?
#
loop_
_entity_poly.entity_id
_entity_poly.type
_entity_poly.pdbx_seq_one_letter_code
_entity_poly.pdbx_strand_id
1 'polypeptide(L)'
;KRIENAFGCIMADEMGLGKTLQCITLLWTLLKQGPEAKPLIDKAVIVAPSSLVKNWYNEIGKWLGNRVKPLAIDGGSKSDIDNKLTGFMKTFGRRCVNPILIISYETFRLHAHVLHQDEVGLVLCDEGHRLKNSENQTYQSLMGLKAKRRVLLSGTPIQNDLLEYFSLVHFVNSGLLGTAQ
;
A
#
# COMPACT_ATOMS: atom_id res chain seq x y z
N LYS A 1 18.62 15.49 2.96
CA LYS A 1 18.67 15.67 1.48
C LYS A 1 17.43 15.01 0.88
N ARG A 2 16.66 15.71 0.05
CA ARG A 2 15.53 15.11 -0.70
C ARG A 2 16.12 14.27 -1.83
N ILE A 3 15.68 13.03 -1.99
CA ILE A 3 16.06 12.22 -3.15
C ILE A 3 15.13 12.62 -4.28
N GLU A 4 15.66 13.30 -5.29
CA GLU A 4 14.89 13.73 -6.46
C GLU A 4 14.35 12.51 -7.21
N ASN A 5 13.10 12.61 -7.69
CA ASN A 5 12.38 11.55 -8.41
C ASN A 5 12.18 10.22 -7.65
N ALA A 6 12.46 10.19 -6.33
CA ALA A 6 12.13 9.08 -5.44
C ALA A 6 10.91 9.43 -4.57
N PHE A 7 9.96 8.50 -4.49
CA PHE A 7 8.65 8.73 -3.87
C PHE A 7 8.31 7.69 -2.81
N GLY A 8 9.22 6.77 -2.51
CA GLY A 8 9.01 5.71 -1.56
C GLY A 8 9.70 5.96 -0.21
N CYS A 9 9.14 5.34 0.83
CA CYS A 9 9.62 5.40 2.21
C CYS A 9 9.63 4.00 2.87
N ILE A 10 10.62 3.74 3.72
CA ILE A 10 10.62 2.60 4.65
C ILE A 10 10.48 3.19 6.05
N MET A 11 9.40 2.81 6.76
CA MET A 11 9.20 3.11 8.17
C MET A 11 9.58 1.89 9.00
N ALA A 12 10.73 1.99 9.67
CA ALA A 12 11.34 0.91 10.43
C ALA A 12 11.30 1.14 11.95
N ASP A 13 10.35 1.94 12.42
CA ASP A 13 10.17 2.20 13.86
C ASP A 13 9.77 0.92 14.61
N GLU A 14 10.08 0.85 15.89
CA GLU A 14 9.71 -0.26 16.76
C GLU A 14 8.18 -0.51 16.78
N MET A 15 7.78 -1.75 17.05
CA MET A 15 6.37 -2.10 17.23
C MET A 15 5.78 -1.30 18.41
N GLY A 16 4.55 -0.81 18.26
CA GLY A 16 3.87 -0.03 19.30
C GLY A 16 4.04 1.50 19.22
N LEU A 17 4.94 2.04 18.37
CA LEU A 17 5.16 3.49 18.23
C LEU A 17 4.11 4.25 17.39
N GLY A 18 2.97 3.62 17.09
CA GLY A 18 1.86 4.29 16.40
C GLY A 18 2.06 4.47 14.88
N LYS A 19 2.88 3.64 14.23
CA LYS A 19 3.09 3.66 12.77
C LYS A 19 1.78 3.63 11.97
N THR A 20 0.78 2.89 12.44
CA THR A 20 -0.55 2.83 11.82
C THR A 20 -1.21 4.21 11.77
N LEU A 21 -1.20 4.95 12.89
CA LEU A 21 -1.74 6.31 12.94
C LEU A 21 -0.96 7.25 12.01
N GLN A 22 0.37 7.21 12.03
CA GLN A 22 1.20 8.01 11.13
C GLN A 22 0.85 7.74 9.66
N CYS A 23 0.68 6.47 9.28
CA CYS A 23 0.22 6.06 7.95
C CYS A 23 -1.18 6.59 7.61
N ILE A 24 -2.13 6.51 8.54
CA ILE A 24 -3.49 7.02 8.34
C ILE A 24 -3.44 8.55 8.14
N THR A 25 -2.63 9.27 8.91
CA THR A 25 -2.43 10.72 8.76
C THR A 25 -1.83 11.05 7.40
N LEU A 26 -0.78 10.33 6.97
CA LEU A 26 -0.17 10.50 5.65
C LEU A 26 -1.20 10.26 4.54
N LEU A 27 -1.88 9.11 4.59
CA LEU A 27 -2.91 8.71 3.62
C LEU A 27 -4.01 9.76 3.53
N TRP A 28 -4.53 10.23 4.66
CA TRP A 28 -5.59 11.23 4.70
C TRP A 28 -5.14 12.57 4.13
N THR A 29 -3.93 12.99 4.48
CA THR A 29 -3.33 14.22 3.96
C THR A 29 -3.22 14.17 2.44
N LEU A 30 -2.73 13.07 1.89
CA LEU A 30 -2.59 12.91 0.44
C LEU A 30 -3.94 12.85 -0.30
N LEU A 31 -4.97 12.27 0.33
CA LEU A 31 -6.33 12.20 -0.24
C LEU A 31 -7.08 13.53 -0.22
N LYS A 32 -6.65 14.50 0.59
CA LYS A 32 -7.39 15.76 0.80
C LYS A 32 -6.60 17.02 0.50
N GLN A 33 -5.28 16.94 0.51
CA GLN A 33 -4.40 18.09 0.42
C GLN A 33 -3.29 17.85 -0.61
N GLY A 34 -2.76 18.96 -1.10
CA GLY A 34 -1.64 19.02 -2.02
C GLY A 34 -1.26 20.48 -2.28
N PRO A 35 -0.08 20.74 -2.86
CA PRO A 35 0.45 22.11 -3.03
C PRO A 35 -0.48 23.05 -3.82
N GLU A 36 -1.26 22.51 -4.74
CA GLU A 36 -2.20 23.27 -5.59
C GLU A 36 -3.64 23.23 -5.05
N ALA A 37 -3.82 23.09 -3.72
CA ALA A 37 -5.11 22.99 -3.06
C ALA A 37 -6.03 21.87 -3.60
N LYS A 38 -5.43 20.82 -4.18
CA LYS A 38 -6.09 19.63 -4.69
C LYS A 38 -5.49 18.37 -4.07
N PRO A 39 -6.25 17.27 -3.94
CA PRO A 39 -5.71 15.98 -3.52
C PRO A 39 -4.48 15.59 -4.34
N LEU A 40 -3.46 15.04 -3.66
CA LEU A 40 -2.26 14.55 -4.33
C LEU A 40 -2.45 13.12 -4.88
N ILE A 41 -3.41 12.38 -4.32
CA ILE A 41 -3.84 11.05 -4.76
C ILE A 41 -5.36 10.94 -4.72
N ASP A 42 -5.94 10.13 -5.60
CA ASP A 42 -7.36 9.77 -5.56
C ASP A 42 -7.63 8.49 -4.77
N LYS A 43 -6.68 7.56 -4.82
CA LYS A 43 -6.81 6.20 -4.26
C LYS A 43 -5.54 5.75 -3.56
N ALA A 44 -5.74 4.98 -2.50
CA ALA A 44 -4.68 4.30 -1.76
C ALA A 44 -5.02 2.82 -1.56
N VAL A 45 -4.00 1.97 -1.58
CA VAL A 45 -4.11 0.54 -1.28
C VAL A 45 -3.26 0.22 -0.04
N ILE A 46 -3.86 -0.44 0.93
CA ILE A 46 -3.20 -0.97 2.11
C ILE A 46 -3.13 -2.48 1.94
N VAL A 47 -1.92 -3.01 1.92
CA VAL A 47 -1.63 -4.43 1.85
C VAL A 47 -1.09 -4.87 3.20
N ALA A 48 -1.79 -5.76 3.88
CA ALA A 48 -1.45 -6.20 5.23
C ALA A 48 -1.58 -7.73 5.35
N PRO A 49 -1.04 -8.37 6.40
CA PRO A 49 -1.42 -9.74 6.75
C PRO A 49 -2.95 -9.86 6.89
N SER A 50 -3.53 -11.00 6.50
CA SER A 50 -4.99 -11.23 6.58
C SER A 50 -5.56 -10.96 7.98
N SER A 51 -4.82 -11.31 9.04
CA SER A 51 -5.20 -11.04 10.43
C SER A 51 -5.28 -9.56 10.79
N LEU A 52 -4.59 -8.69 10.04
CA LEU A 52 -4.54 -7.24 10.29
C LEU A 52 -5.48 -6.43 9.39
N VAL A 53 -6.10 -7.03 8.36
CA VAL A 53 -7.03 -6.33 7.46
C VAL A 53 -8.17 -5.67 8.24
N LYS A 54 -8.81 -6.43 9.14
CA LYS A 54 -9.90 -5.92 9.99
C LYS A 54 -9.39 -4.89 11.00
N ASN A 55 -8.17 -5.04 11.50
CA ASN A 55 -7.55 -4.07 12.40
C ASN A 55 -7.36 -2.71 11.71
N TRP A 56 -6.81 -2.70 10.49
CA TRP A 56 -6.69 -1.50 9.67
C TRP A 56 -8.03 -0.83 9.39
N TYR A 57 -9.06 -1.62 9.08
CA TYR A 57 -10.42 -1.11 8.88
C TYR A 57 -10.93 -0.37 10.13
N ASN A 58 -10.75 -0.98 11.31
CA ASN A 58 -11.19 -0.41 12.58
C ASN A 58 -10.40 0.85 12.95
N GLU A 59 -9.07 0.85 12.78
CA GLU A 59 -8.23 2.03 13.07
C GLU A 59 -8.58 3.22 12.16
N ILE A 60 -8.84 2.99 10.87
CA ILE A 60 -9.32 4.07 9.98
C ILE A 60 -10.66 4.63 10.49
N GLY A 61 -11.60 3.76 10.87
CA GLY A 61 -12.89 4.18 11.43
C GLY A 61 -12.74 4.95 12.75
N LYS A 62 -11.85 4.51 13.64
CA LYS A 62 -11.54 5.15 14.92
C LYS A 62 -11.01 6.57 14.74
N TRP A 63 -10.06 6.78 13.83
CA TRP A 63 -9.39 8.08 13.67
C TRP A 63 -10.13 9.05 12.74
N LEU A 64 -10.76 8.54 11.67
CA LEU A 64 -11.39 9.37 10.65
C LEU A 64 -12.92 9.41 10.74
N GLY A 65 -13.54 8.50 11.50
CA GLY A 65 -15.00 8.41 11.63
C GLY A 65 -15.68 8.24 10.27
N ASN A 66 -16.78 8.97 10.06
CA ASN A 66 -17.56 8.90 8.81
C ASN A 66 -16.98 9.71 7.65
N ARG A 67 -15.78 10.31 7.80
CA ARG A 67 -15.17 11.15 6.75
C ARG A 67 -14.67 10.34 5.55
N VAL A 68 -14.38 9.05 5.76
CA VAL A 68 -13.97 8.12 4.71
C VAL A 68 -14.42 6.70 5.07
N LYS A 69 -14.86 5.95 4.07
CA LYS A 69 -15.20 4.54 4.23
C LYS A 69 -14.19 3.69 3.44
N PRO A 70 -13.33 2.92 4.12
CA PRO A 70 -12.44 1.99 3.43
C PRO A 70 -13.23 0.78 2.89
N LEU A 71 -12.76 0.22 1.79
CA LEU A 71 -13.18 -1.08 1.26
C LEU A 71 -12.22 -2.14 1.77
N ALA A 72 -12.63 -2.95 2.74
CA ALA A 72 -11.87 -4.12 3.16
C ALA A 72 -12.30 -5.35 2.35
N ILE A 73 -11.31 -6.10 1.84
CA ILE A 73 -11.51 -7.40 1.21
C ILE A 73 -11.16 -8.47 2.24
N ASP A 74 -12.18 -9.10 2.80
CA ASP A 74 -12.08 -10.14 3.83
C ASP A 74 -12.96 -11.33 3.41
N GLY A 75 -12.40 -12.20 2.58
CA GLY A 75 -13.10 -13.37 2.02
C GLY A 75 -14.20 -13.05 0.99
N GLY A 76 -14.82 -14.12 0.49
CA GLY A 76 -15.83 -14.09 -0.57
C GLY A 76 -15.47 -15.00 -1.75
N SER A 77 -16.42 -15.17 -2.67
CA SER A 77 -16.14 -15.89 -3.91
C SER A 77 -15.17 -15.10 -4.78
N LYS A 78 -14.42 -15.80 -5.64
CA LYS A 78 -13.47 -15.16 -6.56
C LYS A 78 -14.12 -14.04 -7.40
N SER A 79 -15.32 -14.30 -7.94
CA SER A 79 -16.08 -13.34 -8.73
C SER A 79 -16.51 -12.12 -7.93
N ASP A 80 -16.91 -12.28 -6.67
CA ASP A 80 -17.33 -11.15 -5.84
C ASP A 80 -16.16 -10.23 -5.53
N ILE A 81 -14.99 -10.82 -5.25
CA ILE A 81 -13.76 -10.06 -5.01
C ILE A 81 -13.35 -9.31 -6.28
N ASP A 82 -13.33 -9.97 -7.44
CA ASP A 82 -13.01 -9.34 -8.73
C ASP A 82 -13.96 -8.17 -9.05
N ASN A 83 -15.26 -8.32 -8.78
CA ASN A 83 -16.24 -7.25 -8.97
C ASN A 83 -15.98 -6.05 -8.06
N LYS A 84 -15.70 -6.28 -6.77
CA LYS A 84 -15.36 -5.21 -5.81
C LYS A 84 -14.08 -4.48 -6.22
N LEU A 85 -13.04 -5.23 -6.59
CA LEU A 85 -11.77 -4.67 -7.03
C LEU A 85 -11.91 -3.90 -8.34
N THR A 86 -12.65 -4.43 -9.30
CA THR A 86 -12.93 -3.74 -10.57
C THR A 86 -13.67 -2.42 -10.32
N GLY A 87 -14.66 -2.42 -9.43
CA GLY A 87 -15.36 -1.19 -9.03
C GLY A 87 -14.43 -0.16 -8.38
N PHE A 88 -13.53 -0.61 -7.51
CA PHE A 88 -12.52 0.27 -6.91
C PHE A 88 -11.54 0.83 -7.95
N MET A 89 -11.01 -0.01 -8.85
CA MET A 89 -10.04 0.42 -9.85
C MET A 89 -10.65 1.38 -10.89
N LYS A 90 -11.92 1.21 -11.26
CA LYS A 90 -12.59 2.06 -12.27
C LYS A 90 -13.15 3.39 -11.73
N THR A 91 -13.08 3.65 -10.42
CA THR A 91 -13.58 4.91 -9.84
C THR A 91 -12.45 5.91 -9.58
N PHE A 92 -12.68 7.17 -9.94
CA PHE A 92 -11.71 8.27 -9.80
C PHE A 92 -12.40 9.60 -9.48
N GLY A 93 -11.63 10.57 -8.96
CA GLY A 93 -12.13 11.88 -8.58
C GLY A 93 -13.39 11.84 -7.70
N ARG A 94 -14.38 12.69 -8.02
CA ARG A 94 -15.63 12.82 -7.24
C ARG A 94 -16.49 11.55 -7.19
N ARG A 95 -16.25 10.56 -8.07
CA ARG A 95 -16.98 9.27 -8.08
C ARG A 95 -16.36 8.23 -7.16
N CYS A 96 -15.17 8.49 -6.60
CA CYS A 96 -14.51 7.55 -5.71
C CYS A 96 -15.12 7.62 -4.31
N VAL A 97 -16.15 6.81 -4.07
CA VAL A 97 -16.86 6.74 -2.78
C VAL A 97 -15.98 6.11 -1.69
N ASN A 98 -15.20 5.09 -2.06
CA ASN A 98 -14.31 4.35 -1.16
C ASN A 98 -12.86 4.48 -1.66
N PRO A 99 -12.14 5.57 -1.33
CA PRO A 99 -10.80 5.83 -1.87
C PRO A 99 -9.68 4.98 -1.25
N ILE A 100 -10.02 4.12 -0.28
CA ILE A 100 -9.05 3.29 0.44
C ILE A 100 -9.44 1.83 0.25
N LEU A 101 -8.55 1.03 -0.33
CA LEU A 101 -8.66 -0.42 -0.36
C LEU A 101 -7.77 -1.03 0.73
N ILE A 102 -8.28 -1.99 1.48
CA ILE A 102 -7.52 -2.81 2.43
C ILE A 102 -7.64 -4.26 1.98
N ILE A 103 -6.50 -4.89 1.70
CA ILE A 103 -6.45 -6.24 1.13
C ILE A 103 -5.30 -7.03 1.74
N SER A 104 -5.46 -8.34 1.86
CA SER A 104 -4.36 -9.19 2.30
C SER A 104 -3.32 -9.40 1.20
N TYR A 105 -2.09 -9.74 1.56
CA TYR A 105 -1.06 -10.12 0.58
C TYR A 105 -1.50 -11.28 -0.32
N GLU A 106 -2.15 -12.28 0.27
CA GLU A 106 -2.61 -13.48 -0.39
C GLU A 106 -3.72 -13.17 -1.40
N THR A 107 -4.72 -12.39 -0.99
CA THR A 107 -5.82 -11.98 -1.89
C THR A 107 -5.32 -10.99 -2.95
N PHE A 108 -4.40 -10.09 -2.61
CA PHE A 108 -3.77 -9.21 -3.58
C PHE A 108 -3.12 -10.02 -4.70
N ARG A 109 -2.31 -11.03 -4.35
CA ARG A 109 -1.62 -11.89 -5.33
C ARG A 109 -2.61 -12.62 -6.24
N LEU A 110 -3.68 -13.20 -5.67
CA LEU A 110 -4.69 -13.94 -6.44
C LEU A 110 -5.46 -13.06 -7.43
N HIS A 111 -5.61 -11.77 -7.13
CA HIS A 111 -6.41 -10.82 -7.90
C HIS A 111 -5.57 -9.69 -8.54
N ALA A 112 -4.25 -9.90 -8.66
CA ALA A 112 -3.31 -8.92 -9.18
C ALA A 112 -3.69 -8.45 -10.60
N HIS A 113 -4.22 -9.36 -11.42
CA HIS A 113 -4.67 -9.08 -12.79
C HIS A 113 -5.71 -7.95 -12.89
N VAL A 114 -6.56 -7.75 -11.87
CA VAL A 114 -7.50 -6.62 -11.80
C VAL A 114 -6.79 -5.34 -11.34
N LEU A 115 -5.95 -5.47 -10.32
CA LEU A 115 -5.24 -4.36 -9.69
C LEU A 115 -4.17 -3.74 -10.60
N HIS A 116 -3.67 -4.47 -11.59
CA HIS A 116 -2.68 -3.99 -12.57
C HIS A 116 -3.29 -3.15 -13.70
N GLN A 117 -4.61 -3.15 -13.86
CA GLN A 117 -5.29 -2.48 -14.96
C GLN A 117 -5.10 -0.96 -14.89
N ASP A 118 -5.25 -0.40 -13.69
CA ASP A 118 -5.26 1.04 -13.44
C ASP A 118 -4.20 1.46 -12.41
N GLU A 119 -3.96 2.76 -12.31
CA GLU A 119 -3.01 3.33 -11.36
C GLU A 119 -3.61 3.63 -9.98
N VAL A 120 -2.75 3.58 -8.96
CA VAL A 120 -3.06 4.00 -7.59
C VAL A 120 -2.02 5.00 -7.12
N GLY A 121 -2.44 5.99 -6.33
CA GLY A 121 -1.54 7.08 -5.96
C GLY A 121 -0.57 6.74 -4.81
N LEU A 122 -0.95 5.77 -3.98
CA LEU A 122 -0.20 5.30 -2.81
C LEU A 122 -0.45 3.81 -2.55
N VAL A 123 0.61 3.06 -2.25
CA VAL A 123 0.52 1.74 -1.62
C VAL A 123 1.23 1.75 -0.27
N LEU A 124 0.57 1.22 0.74
CA LEU A 124 1.11 0.98 2.09
C LEU A 124 1.23 -0.54 2.28
N CYS A 125 2.44 -1.03 2.54
CA CYS A 125 2.70 -2.44 2.81
C CYS A 125 3.05 -2.63 4.28
N ASP A 126 2.14 -3.26 5.03
CA ASP A 126 2.33 -3.58 6.44
C ASP A 126 3.07 -4.91 6.63
N GLU A 127 3.89 -5.03 7.67
CA GLU A 127 4.81 -6.17 7.85
C GLU A 127 5.66 -6.45 6.60
N GLY A 128 6.28 -5.40 6.07
CA GLY A 128 7.04 -5.41 4.82
C GLY A 128 8.25 -6.33 4.81
N HIS A 129 8.67 -6.87 5.96
CA HIS A 129 9.63 -7.97 6.03
C HIS A 129 9.15 -9.21 5.23
N ARG A 130 7.85 -9.35 4.91
CA ARG A 130 7.35 -10.37 3.98
C ARG A 130 7.83 -10.19 2.52
N LEU A 131 8.38 -9.01 2.18
CA LEU A 131 8.85 -8.63 0.84
C LEU A 131 10.38 -8.70 0.69
N LYS A 132 11.06 -9.41 1.60
CA LYS A 132 12.52 -9.60 1.59
C LYS A 132 13.05 -10.34 0.34
N ASN A 133 12.29 -11.29 -0.18
CA ASN A 133 12.69 -12.08 -1.36
C ASN A 133 12.00 -11.53 -2.62
N SER A 134 12.80 -11.02 -3.55
CA SER A 134 12.35 -10.47 -4.84
C SER A 134 11.77 -11.52 -5.79
N GLU A 135 12.15 -12.79 -5.65
CA GLU A 135 11.62 -13.91 -6.45
C GLU A 135 10.20 -14.31 -5.99
N ASN A 136 9.75 -13.82 -4.85
CA ASN A 136 8.43 -14.14 -4.33
C ASN A 136 7.33 -13.61 -5.27
N GLN A 137 6.36 -14.46 -5.62
CA GLN A 137 5.19 -14.08 -6.41
C GLN A 137 4.45 -12.87 -5.85
N THR A 138 4.42 -12.71 -4.53
CA THR A 138 3.82 -11.54 -3.87
C THR A 138 4.58 -10.27 -4.20
N TYR A 139 5.91 -10.31 -4.15
CA TYR A 139 6.78 -9.19 -4.52
C TYR A 139 6.55 -8.80 -5.99
N GLN A 140 6.62 -9.78 -6.90
CA GLN A 140 6.39 -9.55 -8.33
C GLN A 140 5.00 -8.98 -8.61
N SER A 141 3.97 -9.49 -7.93
CA SER A 141 2.61 -8.96 -8.04
C SER A 141 2.52 -7.51 -7.58
N LEU A 142 3.15 -7.15 -6.45
CA LEU A 142 3.13 -5.77 -5.94
C LEU A 142 4.01 -4.83 -6.77
N MET A 143 5.07 -5.32 -7.40
CA MET A 143 5.86 -4.55 -8.36
C MET A 143 5.04 -4.21 -9.60
N GLY A 144 4.21 -5.12 -10.09
CA GLY A 144 3.30 -4.88 -11.22
C GLY A 144 2.20 -3.85 -10.96
N LEU A 145 1.91 -3.51 -9.70
CA LEU A 145 0.98 -2.43 -9.36
C LEU A 145 1.55 -1.08 -9.78
N LYS A 146 0.79 -0.33 -10.59
CA LYS A 146 1.14 1.02 -11.03
C LYS A 146 0.92 2.01 -9.88
N ALA A 147 1.88 2.07 -8.96
CA ALA A 147 1.86 2.96 -7.81
C ALA A 147 3.08 3.89 -7.80
N LYS A 148 2.83 5.21 -7.77
CA LYS A 148 3.89 6.22 -7.71
C LYS A 148 4.56 6.29 -6.35
N ARG A 149 3.79 6.19 -5.26
CA ARG A 149 4.29 6.28 -3.87
C ARG A 149 4.13 4.94 -3.18
N ARG A 150 5.19 4.47 -2.55
CA ARG A 150 5.25 3.17 -1.89
C ARG A 150 5.79 3.36 -0.48
N VAL A 151 5.04 2.98 0.53
CA VAL A 151 5.50 3.03 1.92
C VAL A 151 5.51 1.63 2.49
N LEU A 152 6.66 1.22 3.01
CA LEU A 152 6.85 -0.09 3.61
C LEU A 152 7.01 0.09 5.12
N LEU A 153 6.15 -0.57 5.88
CA LEU A 153 6.18 -0.60 7.34
C LEU A 153 6.87 -1.89 7.79
N SER A 154 7.88 -1.79 8.65
CA SER A 154 8.47 -2.95 9.30
C SER A 154 8.66 -2.67 10.79
N GLY A 155 8.23 -3.59 11.65
CA GLY A 155 8.53 -3.55 13.08
C GLY A 155 9.82 -4.28 13.46
N THR A 156 10.31 -5.13 12.55
CA THR A 156 11.53 -5.92 12.76
C THR A 156 12.71 -5.24 12.08
N PRO A 157 13.90 -5.24 12.72
CA PRO A 157 15.10 -4.79 12.06
C PRO A 157 15.31 -5.67 10.82
N ILE A 158 15.56 -5.02 9.67
CA ILE A 158 15.98 -5.72 8.46
C ILE A 158 17.26 -6.46 8.86
N GLN A 159 17.24 -7.79 8.76
CA GLN A 159 18.39 -8.61 9.13
C GLN A 159 19.57 -8.19 8.24
N ASN A 160 20.82 -8.37 8.70
CA ASN A 160 22.06 -7.96 8.01
C ASN A 160 22.31 -8.77 6.70
N ASP A 161 21.30 -8.93 5.86
CA ASP A 161 21.37 -9.45 4.51
C ASP A 161 21.15 -8.29 3.54
N LEU A 162 22.22 -7.93 2.83
CA LEU A 162 22.21 -6.84 1.86
C LEU A 162 21.25 -7.12 0.69
N LEU A 163 20.99 -8.38 0.34
CA LEU A 163 20.06 -8.75 -0.73
C LEU A 163 18.60 -8.49 -0.31
N GLU A 164 18.27 -8.75 0.95
CA GLU A 164 16.96 -8.39 1.51
C GLU A 164 16.78 -6.86 1.50
N TYR A 165 17.80 -6.12 1.93
CA TYR A 165 17.75 -4.66 1.91
C TYR A 165 17.63 -4.11 0.49
N PHE A 166 18.37 -4.67 -0.46
CA PHE A 166 18.28 -4.30 -1.87
C PHE A 166 16.86 -4.51 -2.39
N SER A 167 16.24 -5.65 -2.09
CA SER A 167 14.86 -5.94 -2.52
C SER A 167 13.86 -4.94 -1.94
N LEU A 168 13.98 -4.60 -0.65
CA LEU A 168 13.09 -3.62 -0.01
C LEU A 168 13.30 -2.20 -0.57
N VAL A 169 14.54 -1.77 -0.76
CA VAL A 169 14.83 -0.45 -1.34
C VAL A 169 14.39 -0.37 -2.79
N HIS A 170 14.64 -1.41 -3.59
CA HIS A 170 14.18 -1.50 -4.97
C HIS A 170 12.66 -1.49 -5.07
N PHE A 171 11.96 -2.18 -4.16
CA PHE A 171 10.51 -2.16 -4.09
C PHE A 171 9.98 -0.74 -3.87
N VAL A 172 10.58 -0.01 -2.92
CA VAL A 172 10.11 1.30 -2.48
C VAL A 172 10.51 2.40 -3.46
N ASN A 173 11.73 2.34 -4.00
CA ASN A 173 12.29 3.27 -4.97
C ASN A 173 12.98 2.51 -6.11
N SER A 174 12.18 2.03 -7.07
CA SER A 174 12.70 1.31 -8.22
C SER A 174 13.67 2.18 -9.03
N GLY A 175 14.80 1.60 -9.41
CA GLY A 175 15.85 2.29 -10.18
C GLY A 175 16.81 3.16 -9.36
N LEU A 176 16.58 3.39 -8.06
CA LEU A 176 17.48 4.20 -7.23
C LEU A 176 18.87 3.55 -7.06
N LEU A 177 18.91 2.23 -6.92
CA LEU A 177 20.13 1.45 -6.72
C LEU A 177 20.64 0.76 -8.01
N GLY A 178 19.99 0.98 -9.16
CA GLY A 178 20.24 0.22 -10.38
C GLY A 178 19.61 -1.18 -10.38
N THR A 179 20.15 -2.09 -11.18
CA THR A 179 19.75 -3.50 -11.27
C THR A 179 20.58 -4.37 -10.33
N ALA A 180 19.95 -5.35 -9.66
CA ALA A 180 20.70 -6.37 -8.93
C ALA A 180 21.64 -7.10 -9.91
N GLN A 181 22.91 -7.24 -9.54
CA GLN A 181 23.90 -8.08 -10.24
C GLN A 181 24.16 -9.34 -9.42
#